data_AF-A0A819EWZ9-F1
#
_entry.id   AF-A0A819EWZ9-F1
#
_cell.length_a   1.000
_cell.length_b   1.000
_cell.length_c   1.000
_cell.angle_alpha   90.00
_cell.angle_beta   90.00
_cell.angle_gamma   90.00
#
_symmetry.space_group_name_H-M   'P 1'
#
loop_
_entity.id
_entity.type
_entity.pdbx_description
1 polymer ?
#
loop_
_entity_poly.entity_id
_entity_poly.type
_entity_poly.pdbx_seq_one_letter_code
_entity_poly.pdbx_strand_id
1 'polypeptide(L)'
;MHSELTTDLSIILSNLNNVKSNGKENVVLLKTGSLNPIHRSHISNMIQTKKYLEEICNFNVIGGYLSPTHDHYVGNKLGDELLHGQLRIEMCQNAIQEENQQHWLTVDKAECLASNFINLNKVASSLQMFLNEKIRLDKPIKVIYVAGLDLFNRCKGMNGLRQGTMGGVAVVYRYGQDKSLIQSFIKENTRKLYFISLDGDNIQNDISSTLIRQKLKSNENCSHLTYNSVLQFLQFDSRI
;
A
#
# COMPACT_ATOMS: atom_id res chain seq x y z
N MET A 1 -1.58 4.51 18.21
CA MET A 1 -0.97 4.92 16.93
C MET A 1 -2.09 5.35 16.01
N HIS A 2 -2.90 4.42 15.50
CA HIS A 2 -4.11 4.75 14.77
C HIS A 2 -5.16 5.40 15.68
N SER A 3 -5.93 6.31 15.09
CA SER A 3 -7.01 7.06 15.70
C SER A 3 -7.97 7.52 14.59
N GLU A 4 -9.18 7.97 14.96
CA GLU A 4 -10.15 8.51 13.98
C GLU A 4 -9.64 9.79 13.28
N LEU A 5 -8.63 10.47 13.84
CA LEU A 5 -8.00 11.65 13.22
C LEU A 5 -7.00 11.26 12.12
N THR A 6 -6.40 10.07 12.22
CA THR A 6 -5.32 9.61 11.33
C THR A 6 -5.76 8.51 10.36
N THR A 7 -6.86 7.83 10.67
CA THR A 7 -7.31 6.61 9.99
C THR A 7 -8.80 6.74 9.70
N ASP A 8 -9.12 7.10 8.46
CA ASP A 8 -10.50 7.31 8.01
C ASP A 8 -11.26 5.97 7.92
N LEU A 9 -12.33 5.83 8.71
CA LEU A 9 -13.18 4.64 8.75
C LEU A 9 -14.35 4.68 7.76
N SER A 10 -14.63 5.83 7.12
CA SER A 10 -15.81 6.04 6.30
C SER A 10 -15.90 5.06 5.12
N ILE A 11 -14.78 4.81 4.44
CA ILE A 11 -14.69 3.85 3.33
C ILE A 11 -15.07 2.42 3.79
N ILE A 12 -14.65 2.02 4.98
CA ILE A 12 -14.92 0.69 5.52
C ILE A 12 -16.39 0.57 5.91
N LEU A 13 -16.91 1.56 6.65
CA LEU A 13 -18.30 1.56 7.09
C LEU A 13 -19.27 1.57 5.90
N SER A 14 -18.97 2.35 4.87
CA SER A 14 -19.74 2.38 3.62
C SER A 14 -19.75 1.01 2.93
N ASN A 15 -18.57 0.40 2.77
CA ASN A 15 -18.46 -0.90 2.09
C ASN A 15 -19.11 -2.03 2.88
N LEU A 16 -19.04 -2.02 4.22
CA LEU A 16 -19.72 -3.03 5.05
C LEU A 16 -21.23 -3.08 4.82
N ASN A 17 -21.87 -1.93 4.57
CA ASN A 17 -23.30 -1.86 4.25
C ASN A 17 -23.63 -2.47 2.88
N ASN A 18 -22.68 -2.48 1.95
CA ASN A 18 -22.87 -2.96 0.58
C ASN A 18 -22.51 -4.44 0.40
N VAL A 19 -21.85 -5.04 1.38
CA VAL A 19 -21.37 -6.42 1.29
C VAL A 19 -22.48 -7.37 1.70
N LYS A 20 -22.80 -8.32 0.83
CA LYS A 20 -23.70 -9.43 1.18
C LYS A 20 -23.04 -10.32 2.23
N SER A 21 -23.73 -10.56 3.35
CA SER A 21 -23.33 -11.56 4.34
C SER A 21 -23.42 -12.96 3.73
N ASN A 22 -22.33 -13.39 3.09
CA ASN A 22 -22.19 -14.70 2.43
C ASN A 22 -21.12 -15.56 3.13
N GLY A 23 -20.78 -15.22 4.38
CA GLY A 23 -19.79 -15.93 5.19
C GLY A 23 -18.33 -15.64 4.85
N LYS A 24 -18.04 -14.86 3.80
CA LYS A 24 -16.68 -14.42 3.43
C LYS A 24 -16.02 -13.65 4.57
N GLU A 25 -14.70 -13.77 4.66
CA GLU A 25 -13.92 -13.00 5.65
C GLU A 25 -13.68 -11.57 5.16
N ASN A 26 -13.87 -10.61 6.05
CA ASN A 26 -13.63 -9.20 5.79
C ASN A 26 -12.15 -8.86 5.95
N VAL A 27 -11.56 -8.26 4.93
CA VAL A 27 -10.15 -7.86 4.93
C VAL A 27 -9.96 -6.41 4.54
N VAL A 28 -8.93 -5.79 5.09
CA VAL A 28 -8.44 -4.46 4.72
C VAL A 28 -7.03 -4.57 4.18
N LEU A 29 -6.76 -3.88 3.09
CA LEU A 29 -5.43 -3.81 2.49
C LEU A 29 -4.59 -2.69 3.11
N LEU A 30 -3.33 -2.96 3.38
CA LEU A 30 -2.38 -1.95 3.86
C LEU A 30 -1.12 -1.97 3.00
N LYS A 31 -0.70 -0.81 2.51
CA LYS A 31 0.59 -0.62 1.85
C LYS A 31 1.35 0.53 2.49
N THR A 32 2.48 0.20 3.12
CA THR A 32 3.42 1.23 3.62
C THR A 32 4.51 1.52 2.60
N GLY A 33 5.19 2.66 2.75
CA GLY A 33 6.40 2.96 2.01
C GLY A 33 6.77 4.43 2.03
N SER A 34 7.95 4.75 1.47
CA SER A 34 8.40 6.14 1.37
C SER A 34 7.40 6.99 0.58
N LEU A 35 6.83 6.47 -0.52
CA LEU A 35 5.87 7.18 -1.38
C LEU A 35 6.38 8.58 -1.79
N ASN A 36 7.63 8.62 -2.28
CA ASN A 36 8.43 9.84 -2.45
C ASN A 36 8.91 10.03 -3.90
N PRO A 37 8.03 10.39 -4.85
CA PRO A 37 6.58 10.57 -4.69
C PRO A 37 5.78 9.25 -4.91
N ILE A 38 4.46 9.29 -4.68
CA ILE A 38 3.54 8.25 -5.15
C ILE A 38 3.56 8.18 -6.70
N HIS A 39 3.18 7.03 -7.26
CA HIS A 39 3.17 6.77 -8.70
C HIS A 39 2.17 5.67 -9.04
N ARG A 40 1.88 5.47 -10.33
CA ARG A 40 0.78 4.61 -10.80
C ARG A 40 0.85 3.18 -10.29
N SER A 41 2.05 2.59 -10.27
CA SER A 41 2.19 1.23 -9.74
C SER A 41 1.83 1.09 -8.25
N HIS A 42 1.91 2.14 -7.42
CA HIS A 42 1.48 2.02 -6.03
C HIS A 42 -0.03 1.74 -5.92
N ILE A 43 -0.84 2.44 -6.71
CA ILE A 43 -2.30 2.26 -6.73
C ILE A 43 -2.67 1.00 -7.51
N SER A 44 -2.04 0.74 -8.66
CA SER A 44 -2.27 -0.50 -9.43
C SER A 44 -2.02 -1.76 -8.60
N ASN A 45 -0.97 -1.80 -7.77
CA ASN A 45 -0.72 -2.93 -6.86
C ASN A 45 -1.89 -3.15 -5.89
N MET A 46 -2.50 -2.08 -5.39
CA MET A 46 -3.66 -2.17 -4.49
C MET A 46 -4.89 -2.69 -5.23
N ILE A 47 -5.18 -2.14 -6.42
CA ILE A 47 -6.31 -2.56 -7.26
C ILE A 47 -6.21 -4.04 -7.63
N GLN A 48 -5.06 -4.48 -8.14
CA GLN A 48 -4.88 -5.87 -8.57
C GLN A 48 -4.90 -6.84 -7.39
N THR A 49 -4.38 -6.43 -6.23
CA THR A 49 -4.50 -7.22 -5.00
C THR A 49 -5.95 -7.36 -4.56
N LYS A 50 -6.72 -6.26 -4.57
CA LYS A 50 -8.16 -6.29 -4.24
C LYS A 50 -8.89 -7.29 -5.13
N LYS A 51 -8.74 -7.15 -6.46
CA LYS A 51 -9.37 -8.02 -7.45
C LYS A 51 -9.03 -9.50 -7.21
N TYR A 52 -7.74 -9.81 -7.07
CA TYR A 52 -7.29 -11.18 -6.82
C TYR A 52 -7.89 -11.78 -5.54
N LEU A 53 -7.91 -11.01 -4.45
CA LEU A 53 -8.44 -11.51 -3.18
C LEU A 53 -9.96 -11.74 -3.21
N GLU A 54 -10.70 -10.89 -3.91
CA GLU A 54 -12.16 -11.01 -4.03
C GLU A 54 -12.57 -12.14 -4.97
N GLU A 55 -11.92 -12.24 -6.14
CA GLU A 55 -12.27 -13.19 -7.21
C GLU A 55 -11.69 -14.59 -6.96
N ILE A 56 -10.46 -14.69 -6.47
CA ILE A 56 -9.72 -15.97 -6.38
C ILE A 56 -9.67 -16.50 -4.95
N CYS A 57 -9.40 -15.63 -3.97
CA CYS A 57 -9.26 -16.06 -2.58
C CYS A 57 -10.56 -16.04 -1.76
N ASN A 58 -11.66 -15.59 -2.37
CA ASN A 58 -12.98 -15.51 -1.73
C ASN A 58 -13.00 -14.63 -0.46
N PHE A 59 -12.20 -13.57 -0.43
CA PHE A 59 -12.29 -12.53 0.59
C PHE A 59 -13.32 -11.47 0.23
N ASN A 60 -13.65 -10.66 1.22
CA ASN A 60 -14.36 -9.42 1.02
C ASN A 60 -13.46 -8.23 1.39
N VAL A 61 -12.99 -7.48 0.39
CA VAL A 61 -12.08 -6.35 0.61
C VAL A 61 -12.90 -5.10 0.89
N ILE A 62 -13.01 -4.74 2.17
CA ILE A 62 -13.87 -3.65 2.65
C ILE A 62 -13.17 -2.29 2.66
N GLY A 63 -11.86 -2.25 2.43
CA GLY A 63 -11.12 -1.01 2.33
C GLY A 63 -9.63 -1.22 2.12
N GLY A 64 -8.93 -0.13 1.84
CA GLY A 64 -7.49 -0.11 1.65
C GLY A 64 -6.87 1.19 2.16
N TYR A 65 -5.65 1.09 2.66
CA TYR A 65 -4.86 2.24 3.10
C TYR A 65 -3.49 2.26 2.42
N LEU A 66 -3.16 3.40 1.83
CA LEU A 66 -1.77 3.79 1.60
C LEU A 66 -1.27 4.49 2.86
N SER A 67 -0.14 4.06 3.41
CA SER A 67 0.44 4.64 4.63
C SER A 67 1.86 5.16 4.34
N PRO A 68 2.02 6.47 4.10
CA PRO A 68 3.34 7.06 3.94
C PRO A 68 4.18 6.87 5.21
N THR A 69 5.43 6.44 5.05
CA THR A 69 6.33 6.21 6.18
C THR A 69 6.80 7.51 6.82
N HIS A 70 7.18 7.48 8.11
CA HIS A 70 7.73 8.61 8.85
C HIS A 70 8.98 9.27 8.22
N ASP A 71 9.08 10.60 8.30
CA ASP A 71 10.15 11.41 7.66
C ASP A 71 11.55 11.00 8.10
N HIS A 72 11.77 10.67 9.37
CA HIS A 72 13.07 10.18 9.85
C HIS A 72 13.59 9.00 9.01
N TYR A 73 12.75 8.00 8.74
CA TYR A 73 13.17 6.83 7.97
C TYR A 73 13.43 7.20 6.51
N VAL A 74 12.57 8.05 5.93
CA VAL A 74 12.71 8.45 4.53
C VAL A 74 13.94 9.35 4.34
N GLY A 75 14.23 10.26 5.26
CA GLY A 75 15.43 11.10 5.28
C GLY A 75 16.71 10.27 5.40
N ASN A 76 16.77 9.28 6.30
CA ASN A 76 17.92 8.37 6.37
C ASN A 76 18.15 7.59 5.07
N LYS A 77 17.09 7.34 4.29
CA LYS A 77 17.15 6.60 3.03
C LYS A 77 17.46 7.49 1.83
N LEU A 78 16.93 8.70 1.79
CA LEU A 78 16.88 9.56 0.59
C LEU A 78 17.65 10.87 0.73
N GLY A 79 18.10 11.23 1.95
CA GLY A 79 18.76 12.50 2.23
C GLY A 79 17.92 13.68 1.77
N ASP A 80 18.53 14.56 0.98
CA ASP A 80 17.91 15.80 0.48
C ASP A 80 16.79 15.56 -0.54
N GLU A 81 16.64 14.33 -1.06
CA GLU A 81 15.50 13.99 -1.94
C GLU A 81 14.19 13.75 -1.17
N LEU A 82 14.19 13.90 0.16
CA LEU A 82 13.01 13.75 1.01
C LEU A 82 11.95 14.81 0.70
N LEU A 83 10.75 14.35 0.39
CA LEU A 83 9.52 15.13 0.44
C LEU A 83 8.91 14.97 1.83
N HIS A 84 8.58 16.08 2.48
CA HIS A 84 7.99 16.07 3.83
C HIS A 84 6.72 15.23 3.90
N GLY A 85 6.47 14.65 5.06
CA GLY A 85 5.39 13.70 5.28
C GLY A 85 4.01 14.23 4.89
N GLN A 86 3.73 15.49 5.23
CA GLN A 86 2.48 16.16 4.86
C GLN A 86 2.28 16.21 3.34
N LEU A 87 3.34 16.56 2.60
CA LEU A 87 3.33 16.62 1.14
C LEU A 87 3.09 15.23 0.53
N ARG A 88 3.71 14.19 1.11
CA ARG A 88 3.51 12.79 0.68
C ARG A 88 2.09 12.30 0.94
N ILE A 89 1.49 12.68 2.07
CA ILE A 89 0.08 12.40 2.37
C ILE A 89 -0.83 13.04 1.30
N GLU A 90 -0.64 14.33 1.01
CA GLU A 90 -1.45 15.07 0.04
C GLU A 90 -1.33 14.52 -1.37
N MET A 91 -0.09 14.25 -1.82
CA MET A 91 0.15 13.59 -3.10
C MET A 91 -0.55 12.23 -3.19
N CYS A 92 -0.57 11.44 -2.10
CA CYS A 92 -1.29 10.16 -2.09
C CYS A 92 -2.80 10.34 -2.20
N GLN A 93 -3.38 11.30 -1.47
CA GLN A 93 -4.83 11.58 -1.54
C GLN A 93 -5.25 12.00 -2.95
N ASN A 94 -4.49 12.91 -3.57
CA ASN A 94 -4.80 13.40 -4.92
C ASN A 94 -4.62 12.33 -5.99
N ALA A 95 -3.56 11.50 -5.89
CA ALA A 95 -3.36 10.37 -6.79
C ALA A 95 -4.51 9.35 -6.71
N ILE A 96 -5.02 9.07 -5.49
CA ILE A 96 -6.18 8.18 -5.30
C ILE A 96 -7.43 8.76 -5.96
N GLN A 97 -7.66 10.07 -5.81
CA GLN A 97 -8.80 10.75 -6.41
C GLN A 97 -8.68 10.82 -7.95
N GLU A 98 -7.51 11.14 -8.49
CA GLU A 98 -7.24 11.19 -9.94
C GLU A 98 -7.44 9.80 -10.59
N GLU A 99 -7.14 8.71 -9.88
CA GLU A 99 -7.39 7.32 -10.31
C GLU A 99 -8.81 6.82 -9.97
N ASN A 100 -9.68 7.68 -9.41
CA ASN A 100 -11.06 7.37 -9.03
C ASN A 100 -11.21 6.16 -8.06
N GLN A 101 -10.29 6.00 -7.12
CA GLN A 101 -10.26 4.87 -6.17
C GLN A 101 -10.74 5.22 -4.75
N GLN A 102 -11.18 6.44 -4.51
CA GLN A 102 -11.61 6.97 -3.20
C GLN A 102 -12.78 6.23 -2.55
N HIS A 103 -13.52 5.42 -3.31
CA HIS A 103 -14.65 4.63 -2.81
C HIS A 103 -14.22 3.45 -1.90
N TRP A 104 -12.94 3.05 -1.95
CA TRP A 104 -12.42 1.95 -1.13
C TRP A 104 -10.99 2.14 -0.65
N LEU A 105 -10.22 3.03 -1.28
CA LEU A 105 -8.83 3.29 -0.96
C LEU A 105 -8.69 4.71 -0.40
N THR A 106 -7.96 4.87 0.69
CA THR A 106 -7.65 6.18 1.29
C THR A 106 -6.24 6.19 1.88
N VAL A 107 -5.83 7.29 2.50
CA VAL A 107 -4.53 7.43 3.15
C VAL A 107 -4.67 7.23 4.65
N ASP A 108 -3.86 6.32 5.21
CA ASP A 108 -3.63 6.24 6.66
C ASP A 108 -2.43 7.10 7.03
N LYS A 109 -2.66 8.14 7.84
CA LYS A 109 -1.65 9.13 8.21
C LYS A 109 -0.84 8.73 9.45
N ALA A 110 -1.25 7.64 10.13
CA ALA A 110 -0.78 7.34 11.47
C ALA A 110 0.73 7.06 11.53
N GLU A 111 1.29 6.37 10.52
CA GLU A 111 2.73 6.07 10.46
C GLU A 111 3.54 7.34 10.20
N CYS A 112 3.06 8.17 9.26
CA CYS A 112 3.73 9.39 8.86
C CYS A 112 3.78 10.44 9.97
N LEU A 113 2.69 10.56 10.73
CA LEU A 113 2.52 11.57 11.79
C LEU A 113 2.90 11.06 13.20
N ALA A 114 3.43 9.84 13.30
CA ALA A 114 3.95 9.33 14.56
C ALA A 114 5.13 10.18 15.06
N SER A 115 5.48 10.07 16.34
CA SER A 115 6.65 10.77 16.90
C SER A 115 8.00 10.19 16.45
N ASN A 116 8.01 8.94 15.98
CA ASN A 116 9.20 8.23 15.52
C ASN A 116 8.82 7.20 14.45
N PHE A 117 9.82 6.67 13.74
CA PHE A 117 9.62 5.56 12.81
C PHE A 117 9.06 4.32 13.52
N ILE A 118 8.04 3.71 12.92
CA ILE A 118 7.38 2.51 13.40
C ILE A 118 7.58 1.41 12.38
N ASN A 119 8.00 0.23 12.83
CA ASN A 119 8.17 -0.90 11.93
C ASN A 119 6.83 -1.37 11.34
N LEU A 120 6.86 -1.87 10.10
CA LEU A 120 5.66 -2.25 9.35
C LEU A 120 4.78 -3.29 10.06
N ASN A 121 5.36 -4.20 10.84
CA ASN A 121 4.59 -5.19 11.60
C ASN A 121 3.73 -4.52 12.66
N LYS A 122 4.30 -3.51 13.35
CA LYS A 122 3.59 -2.74 14.35
C LYS A 122 2.53 -1.85 13.73
N VAL A 123 2.81 -1.22 12.58
CA VAL A 123 1.79 -0.48 11.80
C VAL A 123 0.61 -1.40 11.48
N ALA A 124 0.85 -2.52 10.81
CA ALA A 124 -0.21 -3.45 10.39
C ALA A 124 -1.01 -4.05 11.56
N SER A 125 -0.32 -4.51 12.62
CA SER A 125 -1.00 -5.09 13.78
C SER A 125 -1.80 -4.04 14.55
N SER A 126 -1.28 -2.81 14.71
CA SER A 126 -2.00 -1.74 15.40
C SER A 126 -3.19 -1.23 14.59
N LEU A 127 -3.11 -1.22 13.26
CA LEU A 127 -4.26 -0.95 12.40
C LEU A 127 -5.35 -2.00 12.61
N GLN A 128 -4.99 -3.30 12.58
CA GLN A 128 -5.96 -4.38 12.80
C GLN A 128 -6.63 -4.28 14.17
N MET A 129 -5.86 -3.97 15.23
CA MET A 129 -6.43 -3.75 16.56
C MET A 129 -7.41 -2.58 16.57
N PHE A 130 -7.02 -1.44 16.01
CA PHE A 130 -7.86 -0.25 15.94
C PHE A 130 -9.17 -0.51 15.19
N LEU A 131 -9.11 -1.18 14.03
CA LEU A 131 -10.30 -1.52 13.26
C LEU A 131 -11.26 -2.42 14.03
N ASN A 132 -10.76 -3.45 14.72
CA ASN A 132 -11.61 -4.37 15.48
C ASN A 132 -12.10 -3.79 16.82
N GLU A 133 -11.42 -2.78 17.36
CA GLU A 133 -11.90 -2.01 18.51
C GLU A 133 -13.09 -1.13 18.12
N LYS A 134 -12.98 -0.45 16.98
CA LYS A 134 -13.96 0.52 16.48
C LYS A 134 -15.14 -0.10 15.73
N ILE A 135 -14.91 -1.24 15.07
CA ILE A 135 -15.90 -1.92 14.23
C ILE A 135 -16.07 -3.34 14.75
N ARG A 136 -17.16 -3.57 15.48
CA ARG A 136 -17.49 -4.89 16.05
C ARG A 136 -18.30 -5.71 15.05
N LEU A 137 -17.68 -6.77 14.55
CA LEU A 137 -18.29 -7.76 13.66
C LEU A 137 -18.17 -9.15 14.28
N ASP A 138 -19.02 -10.09 13.86
CA ASP A 138 -18.97 -11.49 14.33
C ASP A 138 -17.62 -12.16 14.05
N LYS A 139 -17.02 -11.83 12.90
CA LYS A 139 -15.66 -12.23 12.53
C LYS A 139 -14.76 -10.99 12.50
N PRO A 140 -13.56 -11.06 13.11
CA PRO A 140 -12.67 -9.91 13.13
C PRO A 140 -12.18 -9.55 11.72
N ILE A 141 -12.03 -8.24 11.48
CA ILE A 141 -11.41 -7.71 10.27
C ILE A 141 -9.93 -8.10 10.29
N LYS A 142 -9.43 -8.66 9.18
CA LYS A 142 -8.01 -9.00 9.02
C LYS A 142 -7.30 -7.99 8.14
N VAL A 143 -6.06 -7.65 8.48
CA VAL A 143 -5.22 -6.79 7.62
C VAL A 143 -4.31 -7.65 6.76
N ILE A 144 -4.37 -7.46 5.43
CA ILE A 144 -3.44 -8.04 4.46
C ILE A 144 -2.47 -6.94 4.00
N TYR A 145 -1.18 -7.20 4.17
CA TYR A 145 -0.13 -6.27 3.79
C TYR A 145 0.24 -6.43 2.31
N VAL A 146 0.29 -5.35 1.54
CA VAL A 146 0.63 -5.36 0.11
C VAL A 146 2.08 -4.93 -0.10
N ALA A 147 2.91 -5.87 -0.56
CA ALA A 147 4.33 -5.65 -0.87
C ALA A 147 4.62 -5.89 -2.35
N GLY A 148 5.56 -5.13 -2.91
CA GLY A 148 6.22 -5.56 -4.15
C GLY A 148 7.26 -6.64 -3.85
N LEU A 149 7.61 -7.44 -4.85
CA LEU A 149 8.59 -8.54 -4.71
C LEU A 149 9.91 -8.10 -4.06
N ASP A 150 10.45 -6.94 -4.43
CA ASP A 150 11.72 -6.45 -3.87
C ASP A 150 11.65 -6.16 -2.37
N LEU A 151 10.51 -5.61 -1.90
CA LEU A 151 10.31 -5.37 -0.47
C LEU A 151 10.15 -6.69 0.27
N PHE A 152 9.41 -7.65 -0.32
CA PHE A 152 9.21 -8.97 0.26
C PHE A 152 10.54 -9.71 0.46
N ASN A 153 11.42 -9.69 -0.56
CA ASN A 153 12.72 -10.37 -0.50
C ASN A 153 13.68 -9.73 0.52
N ARG A 154 13.65 -8.40 0.69
CA ARG A 154 14.57 -7.70 1.60
C ARG A 154 14.07 -7.65 3.04
N CYS A 155 12.75 -7.71 3.27
CA CYS A 155 12.19 -7.46 4.58
C CYS A 155 11.85 -8.76 5.33
N LYS A 156 12.77 -9.20 6.20
CA LYS A 156 12.54 -10.35 7.10
C LYS A 156 11.32 -10.18 8.01
N GLY A 157 10.86 -8.94 8.23
CA GLY A 157 9.68 -8.62 9.03
C GLY A 157 8.38 -9.22 8.50
N MET A 158 8.30 -9.54 7.20
CA MET A 158 7.09 -10.07 6.56
C MET A 158 6.58 -11.38 7.17
N ASN A 159 7.46 -12.17 7.78
CA ASN A 159 7.06 -13.40 8.47
C ASN A 159 6.15 -13.14 9.68
N GLY A 160 6.25 -11.97 10.32
CA GLY A 160 5.36 -11.59 11.43
C GLY A 160 3.91 -11.35 10.96
N LEU A 161 3.72 -10.82 9.75
CA LEU A 161 2.41 -10.55 9.15
C LEU A 161 1.65 -11.82 8.75
N ARG A 162 2.33 -12.97 8.78
CA ARG A 162 1.75 -14.28 8.46
C ARG A 162 1.32 -15.06 9.70
N GLN A 163 1.60 -14.54 10.89
CA GLN A 163 1.34 -15.22 12.17
C GLN A 163 0.04 -14.74 12.82
N GLY A 164 -0.42 -15.48 13.83
CA GLY A 164 -1.56 -15.12 14.66
C GLY A 164 -2.82 -14.80 13.86
N THR A 165 -3.44 -13.66 14.15
CA THR A 165 -4.72 -13.20 13.60
C THR A 165 -4.59 -12.35 12.33
N MET A 166 -3.36 -12.01 11.90
CA MET A 166 -3.13 -11.18 10.71
C MET A 166 -3.67 -11.85 9.44
N GLY A 167 -4.01 -11.06 8.42
CA GLY A 167 -4.52 -11.56 7.14
C GLY A 167 -3.43 -12.16 6.25
N GLY A 168 -2.19 -11.68 6.35
CA GLY A 168 -1.08 -12.18 5.55
C GLY A 168 -0.36 -11.10 4.75
N VAL A 169 0.35 -11.57 3.72
CA VAL A 169 1.08 -10.71 2.77
C VAL A 169 0.66 -11.03 1.35
N ALA A 170 0.22 -10.00 0.64
CA ALA A 170 0.04 -10.00 -0.80
C ALA A 170 1.34 -9.50 -1.45
N VAL A 171 1.95 -10.35 -2.28
CA VAL A 171 3.20 -10.09 -2.99
C VAL A 171 2.88 -9.86 -4.46
N VAL A 172 3.06 -8.62 -4.90
CA VAL A 172 2.84 -8.20 -6.28
C VAL A 172 4.17 -8.25 -7.03
N TYR A 173 4.19 -8.90 -8.19
CA TYR A 173 5.39 -9.07 -9.02
C TYR A 173 5.10 -8.86 -10.51
N ARG A 174 6.16 -8.58 -11.29
CA ARG A 174 6.10 -8.27 -12.72
C ARG A 174 6.80 -9.34 -13.57
N TYR A 175 6.45 -9.42 -14.85
CA TYR A 175 7.14 -10.23 -15.85
C TYR A 175 8.63 -9.87 -15.91
N GLY A 176 9.51 -10.88 -15.97
CA GLY A 176 10.96 -10.71 -15.98
C GLY A 176 11.64 -10.71 -14.60
N GLN A 177 10.87 -10.57 -13.51
CA GLN A 177 11.41 -10.86 -12.17
C GLN A 177 11.56 -12.37 -12.00
N ASP A 178 12.60 -12.80 -11.28
CA ASP A 178 12.98 -14.21 -11.17
C ASP A 178 11.85 -15.07 -10.55
N LYS A 179 11.10 -15.73 -11.43
CA LYS A 179 9.96 -16.60 -11.07
C LYS A 179 10.41 -17.85 -10.29
N SER A 180 11.71 -18.20 -10.31
CA SER A 180 12.22 -19.36 -9.57
C SER A 180 12.15 -19.14 -8.04
N LEU A 181 12.39 -17.90 -7.58
CA LEU A 181 12.21 -17.49 -6.19
C LEU A 181 10.74 -17.55 -5.78
N ILE A 182 9.83 -17.12 -6.64
CA ILE A 182 8.38 -17.21 -6.37
C ILE A 182 7.96 -18.68 -6.27
N GLN A 183 8.44 -19.52 -7.18
CA GLN A 183 8.15 -20.95 -7.17
C GLN A 183 8.72 -21.68 -5.94
N SER A 184 9.89 -21.27 -5.42
CA SER A 184 10.42 -21.83 -4.17
C SER A 184 9.59 -21.40 -2.96
N PHE A 185 9.18 -20.13 -2.88
CA PHE A 185 8.26 -19.67 -1.81
C PHE A 185 6.89 -20.36 -1.87
N ILE A 186 6.38 -20.67 -3.07
CA ILE A 186 5.14 -21.44 -3.25
C ILE A 186 5.28 -22.88 -2.70
N LYS A 187 6.50 -23.44 -2.69
CA LYS A 187 6.75 -24.80 -2.19
C LYS A 187 6.97 -24.87 -0.67
N GLU A 188 7.52 -23.83 -0.05
CA GLU A 188 7.99 -23.86 1.36
C GLU A 188 6.99 -23.37 2.43
N ASN A 189 5.69 -23.66 2.29
CA ASN A 189 4.58 -23.20 3.16
C ASN A 189 4.06 -21.80 2.79
N THR A 190 2.96 -21.79 2.02
CA THR A 190 2.27 -20.62 1.46
C THR A 190 1.25 -19.98 2.39
N ARG A 191 1.15 -20.44 3.64
CA ARG A 191 0.07 -19.96 4.52
C ARG A 191 0.11 -18.44 4.63
N LYS A 192 -1.03 -17.82 4.28
CA LYS A 192 -1.25 -16.36 4.26
C LYS A 192 -0.25 -15.59 3.37
N LEU A 193 0.22 -16.21 2.29
CA LEU A 193 0.90 -15.55 1.18
C LEU A 193 0.02 -15.61 -0.06
N TYR A 194 -0.13 -14.46 -0.70
CA TYR A 194 -0.91 -14.31 -1.93
C TYR A 194 0.02 -13.74 -2.99
N PHE A 195 0.25 -14.47 -4.07
CA PHE A 195 1.13 -14.03 -5.15
C PHE A 195 0.28 -13.50 -6.29
N ILE A 196 0.46 -12.21 -6.63
CA ILE A 196 -0.32 -11.51 -7.65
C ILE A 196 0.62 -11.07 -8.77
N SER A 197 0.36 -11.59 -9.97
CA SER A 197 1.08 -11.18 -11.18
C SER A 197 0.43 -9.96 -11.79
N LEU A 198 1.24 -8.99 -12.24
CA LEU A 198 0.78 -7.87 -13.07
C LEU A 198 0.84 -8.18 -14.58
N ASP A 199 1.12 -9.44 -14.94
CA ASP A 199 1.26 -9.91 -16.32
C ASP A 199 -0.11 -9.90 -17.05
N GLY A 200 -0.48 -8.77 -17.65
CA GLY A 200 -1.71 -8.66 -18.46
C GLY A 200 -2.23 -7.23 -18.64
N ASP A 201 -1.90 -6.34 -17.72
CA ASP A 201 -2.14 -4.92 -17.91
C ASP A 201 -0.96 -4.35 -18.72
N ASN A 202 -1.20 -3.52 -19.74
CA ASN A 202 -0.19 -2.81 -20.54
C ASN A 202 0.62 -1.78 -19.71
N ILE A 203 1.03 -2.13 -18.49
CA ILE A 203 1.86 -1.32 -17.60
C ILE A 203 3.29 -1.46 -18.12
N GLN A 204 3.60 -0.64 -19.11
CA GLN A 204 4.96 -0.41 -19.59
C GLN A 204 5.88 -0.01 -18.44
N ASN A 205 7.02 -0.71 -18.36
CA ASN A 205 8.24 -0.37 -17.63
C ASN A 205 8.21 -0.38 -16.09
N ASP A 206 9.40 -0.58 -15.54
CA ASP A 206 9.67 -0.67 -14.11
C ASP A 206 9.49 0.71 -13.44
N ILE A 207 8.25 1.10 -13.15
CA ILE A 207 7.95 2.40 -12.51
C ILE A 207 8.46 2.37 -11.06
N SER A 208 9.32 3.33 -10.71
CA SER A 208 9.79 3.57 -9.36
C SER A 208 9.82 5.06 -9.01
N SER A 209 9.68 5.40 -7.74
CA SER A 209 9.84 6.79 -7.28
C SER A 209 11.22 7.35 -7.59
N THR A 210 12.27 6.52 -7.58
CA THR A 210 13.64 6.94 -7.93
C THR A 210 13.74 7.37 -9.39
N LEU A 211 13.13 6.61 -10.31
CA LEU A 211 13.09 6.96 -11.73
C LEU A 211 12.37 8.30 -11.95
N ILE A 212 11.28 8.55 -11.23
CA ILE A 212 10.54 9.82 -11.31
C ILE A 212 11.43 10.98 -10.85
N ARG A 213 12.10 10.87 -9.70
CA ARG A 213 13.01 11.92 -9.21
C ARG A 213 14.17 12.17 -10.18
N GLN A 214 14.75 11.12 -10.76
CA GLN A 214 15.80 11.24 -11.78
C GLN A 214 15.31 11.99 -13.02
N LYS A 215 14.12 11.63 -13.55
CA LYS A 215 13.55 12.30 -14.71
C LYS A 215 13.22 13.77 -14.43
N LEU A 216 12.72 14.09 -13.25
CA LEU A 216 12.47 15.49 -12.86
C LEU A 216 13.76 16.31 -12.84
N LYS A 217 14.82 15.79 -12.21
CA LYS A 217 16.16 16.43 -12.20
C LYS A 217 16.75 16.63 -13.60
N SER A 218 16.51 15.69 -14.50
CA SER A 218 16.94 15.75 -15.90
C SER A 218 15.98 16.55 -16.80
N ASN A 219 14.91 17.13 -16.25
CA ASN A 219 13.84 17.80 -17.00
C ASN A 219 13.21 16.93 -18.11
N GLU A 220 13.14 15.63 -17.88
CA GLU A 220 12.53 14.64 -18.76
C GLU A 220 11.04 14.44 -18.43
N ASN A 221 10.23 14.13 -19.45
CA ASN A 221 8.82 13.81 -19.24
C ASN A 221 8.66 12.54 -18.37
N CYS A 222 7.89 12.68 -17.29
CA CYS A 222 7.50 11.58 -16.40
C CYS A 222 5.99 11.54 -16.09
N SER A 223 5.16 12.27 -16.85
CA SER A 223 3.69 12.33 -16.62
C SER A 223 2.99 10.99 -16.83
N HIS A 224 3.58 10.09 -17.61
CA HIS A 224 3.09 8.72 -17.78
C HIS A 224 3.43 7.81 -16.58
N LEU A 225 4.37 8.18 -15.72
CA LEU A 225 4.82 7.38 -14.58
C LEU A 225 4.00 7.66 -13.30
N THR A 226 3.53 8.90 -13.16
CA THR A 226 2.75 9.36 -12.01
C THR A 226 1.51 10.13 -12.45
N TYR A 227 0.99 10.97 -11.58
CA TYR A 227 -0.27 11.69 -11.70
C TYR A 227 -0.01 13.17 -11.95
N ASN A 228 -0.89 13.82 -12.71
CA ASN A 228 -0.74 15.26 -12.97
C ASN A 228 -0.84 16.06 -11.68
N SER A 229 -1.77 15.68 -10.80
CA SER A 229 -1.88 16.25 -9.46
C SER A 229 -0.59 16.12 -8.66
N VAL A 230 0.11 14.98 -8.75
CA VAL A 230 1.40 14.76 -8.07
C VAL A 230 2.49 15.65 -8.66
N LEU A 231 2.57 15.77 -9.99
CA LEU A 231 3.56 16.63 -10.65
C LEU A 231 3.40 18.11 -10.28
N GLN A 232 2.16 18.59 -10.12
CA GLN A 232 1.89 19.96 -9.69
C GLN A 232 2.54 20.24 -8.32
N PHE A 233 2.43 19.33 -7.35
CA PHE A 233 3.08 19.48 -6.05
C PHE A 233 4.61 19.52 -6.14
N LEU A 234 5.19 18.74 -7.06
CA LEU A 234 6.64 18.68 -7.24
C LEU A 234 7.20 19.93 -7.92
N GLN A 235 6.43 20.57 -8.81
CA GLN A 235 6.84 21.81 -9.49
C GLN A 235 6.96 23.02 -8.55
N PHE A 236 6.27 22.99 -7.40
CA PHE A 236 6.37 24.04 -6.37
C PHE A 236 7.44 23.75 -5.31
N ASP A 237 8.11 22.59 -5.35
CA ASP A 237 9.23 22.28 -4.46
C ASP A 237 10.55 22.62 -5.15
N SER A 238 11.13 23.78 -4.84
CA SER A 238 12.40 24.28 -5.41
C SER A 238 13.64 23.41 -5.12
N ARG A 239 13.49 22.26 -4.44
CA ARG A 239 14.55 21.31 -4.13
C ARG A 239 14.64 20.14 -5.12
N ILE A 240 13.69 20.01 -6.06
CA ILE A 240 13.66 18.96 -7.09
C ILE A 240 13.82 19.57 -8.48
#